data_AF-A0A5D3KPY5-F1
#
_entry.id   AF-A0A5D3KPY5-F1
#
_cell.length_a   1.000
_cell.length_b   1.000
_cell.length_c   1.000
_cell.angle_alpha   90.00
_cell.angle_beta   90.00
_cell.angle_gamma   90.00
#
_symmetry.space_group_name_H-M   'P 1'
#
loop_
_entity.id
_entity.type
_entity.pdbx_description
1 polymer ?
#
loop_
_entity_poly.entity_id
_entity_poly.type
_entity_poly.pdbx_seq_one_letter_code
_entity_poly.pdbx_strand_id
1 'polypeptide(L)'
;MSELRAATRQSTARTGIIEFDGARGTVSIPCTIADVSGTGARLKLDWSLSFPKEATLVFADGLRKTCRVAWQKRRLLGVAFADGVASADEQALMMTEEEQALHRQHIGAQVKGAREARGYTEAQIANLVGVSPEFVSRAENGEISIPLHQLTHMADLLLVDLDSLVAGPASSDVELMAD
;
A
#
# COMPACT_ATOMS: atom_id res chain seq x y z
N MET A 1 -18.44 -8.09 -7.35
CA MET A 1 -18.82 -8.72 -6.06
C MET A 1 -17.72 -8.46 -5.04
N SER A 2 -18.00 -7.58 -4.08
CA SER A 2 -17.33 -7.42 -2.78
C SER A 2 -15.80 -7.30 -2.74
N GLU A 3 -15.24 -6.24 -3.34
CA GLU A 3 -13.96 -5.70 -2.86
C GLU A 3 -14.20 -4.77 -1.66
N LEU A 4 -14.50 -5.36 -0.50
CA LEU A 4 -14.47 -4.62 0.76
C LEU A 4 -13.02 -4.56 1.25
N ARG A 5 -12.20 -3.79 0.54
CA ARG A 5 -10.82 -3.49 0.96
C ARG A 5 -10.85 -2.24 1.84
N ALA A 6 -10.35 -2.37 3.08
CA ALA A 6 -10.35 -1.28 4.04
C ALA A 6 -9.20 -0.27 3.85
N ALA A 7 -8.11 -0.67 3.17
CA ALA A 7 -6.95 0.19 2.93
C ALA A 7 -6.19 -0.20 1.66
N THR A 8 -5.61 0.80 1.00
CA THR A 8 -4.73 0.65 -0.16
C THR A 8 -3.43 -0.07 0.22
N ARG A 9 -3.00 -1.03 -0.60
CA ARG A 9 -1.73 -1.75 -0.43
C ARG A 9 -0.65 -1.14 -1.31
N GLN A 10 0.53 -0.99 -0.74
CA GLN A 10 1.72 -0.45 -1.38
C GLN A 10 2.74 -1.56 -1.50
N SER A 11 3.14 -1.86 -2.74
CA SER A 11 4.18 -2.84 -3.01
C SER A 11 5.49 -2.37 -2.38
N THR A 12 6.18 -3.27 -1.69
CA THR A 12 7.50 -3.05 -1.11
C THR A 12 8.29 -4.36 -1.16
N ALA A 13 9.61 -4.30 -0.98
CA ALA A 13 10.46 -5.48 -0.95
C ALA A 13 11.40 -5.39 0.26
N ARG A 14 10.81 -5.30 1.45
CA ARG A 14 11.57 -5.17 2.71
C ARG A 14 11.73 -6.51 3.41
N THR A 15 12.82 -6.68 4.12
CA THR A 15 13.02 -7.82 5.02
C THR A 15 12.25 -7.60 6.32
N GLY A 16 11.63 -8.66 6.83
CA GLY A 16 11.00 -8.69 8.14
C GLY A 16 11.10 -10.07 8.78
N ILE A 17 10.59 -10.19 9.99
CA ILE A 17 10.48 -11.46 10.73
C ILE A 17 9.04 -11.63 11.17
N ILE A 18 8.46 -12.80 10.92
CA ILE A 18 7.17 -13.18 11.50
C ILE A 18 7.42 -14.10 12.70
N GLU A 19 6.92 -13.70 13.87
CA GLU A 19 7.11 -14.41 15.14
C GLU A 19 5.79 -14.98 15.66
N PHE A 20 5.80 -16.18 16.21
CA PHE A 20 4.63 -16.75 16.90
C PHE A 20 5.04 -17.81 17.91
N ASP A 21 4.13 -18.14 18.83
CA ASP A 21 4.37 -19.18 19.82
C ASP A 21 4.24 -20.58 19.20
N GLY A 22 5.34 -21.34 19.24
CA GLY A 22 5.37 -22.74 18.86
C GLY A 22 5.37 -23.67 20.08
N ALA A 23 5.27 -24.98 19.82
CA ALA A 23 5.21 -26.00 20.87
C ALA A 23 6.43 -26.05 21.80
N ARG A 24 7.58 -25.47 21.39
CA ARG A 24 8.84 -25.47 22.14
C ARG A 24 9.37 -24.06 22.43
N GLY A 25 8.53 -23.04 22.30
CA GLY A 25 8.89 -21.63 22.46
C GLY A 25 8.63 -20.80 21.20
N THR A 26 9.10 -19.55 21.22
CA THR A 26 8.89 -18.60 20.12
C THR A 26 9.60 -19.05 18.85
N VAL A 27 8.85 -19.07 17.75
CA VAL A 27 9.33 -19.36 16.41
C VAL A 27 9.46 -18.02 15.67
N SER A 28 10.65 -17.74 15.14
CA SER A 28 10.93 -16.53 14.36
C SER A 28 11.34 -16.94 12.95
N ILE A 29 10.60 -16.48 11.94
CA ILE A 29 10.81 -16.84 10.53
C ILE A 29 11.11 -15.58 9.71
N PRO A 30 12.23 -15.52 8.97
CA PRO A 30 12.49 -14.42 8.06
C PRO A 30 11.47 -14.41 6.91
N CYS A 31 11.08 -13.22 6.48
CA CYS A 31 10.15 -13.03 5.38
C CYS A 31 10.51 -11.80 4.56
N THR A 32 10.06 -11.78 3.30
CA THR A 32 9.96 -10.55 2.52
C THR A 32 8.57 -9.96 2.71
N ILE A 33 8.48 -8.73 3.18
CA ILE A 33 7.26 -7.93 3.16
C ILE A 33 7.07 -7.46 1.72
N ALA A 34 6.09 -8.04 1.01
CA ALA A 34 5.83 -7.81 -0.41
C ALA A 34 4.89 -6.62 -0.66
N ASP A 35 3.99 -6.36 0.29
CA ASP A 35 3.23 -5.12 0.36
C ASP A 35 2.78 -4.84 1.79
N VAL A 36 2.57 -3.55 2.08
CA VAL A 36 2.00 -3.04 3.33
C VAL A 36 0.82 -2.14 3.03
N SER A 37 -0.09 -2.04 3.98
CA SER A 37 -1.19 -1.08 4.00
C SER A 37 -1.34 -0.57 5.42
N GLY A 38 -2.15 0.46 5.63
CA GLY A 38 -2.53 0.88 6.98
C GLY A 38 -3.15 -0.23 7.83
N THR A 39 -3.67 -1.33 7.25
CA THR A 39 -4.41 -2.38 7.99
C THR A 39 -3.76 -3.76 8.00
N GLY A 40 -2.60 -3.91 7.36
CA GLY A 40 -1.99 -5.23 7.23
C GLY A 40 -0.90 -5.30 6.17
N ALA A 41 -0.36 -6.50 5.97
CA ALA A 41 0.74 -6.74 5.05
C ALA A 41 0.56 -8.08 4.31
N ARG A 42 1.23 -8.21 3.16
CA ARG A 42 1.47 -9.50 2.50
C ARG A 42 2.93 -9.85 2.65
N LEU A 43 3.18 -11.06 3.12
CA LEU A 43 4.52 -11.61 3.31
C LEU A 43 4.76 -12.71 2.27
N LYS A 44 5.96 -12.74 1.73
CA LYS A 44 6.54 -13.86 0.98
C LYS A 44 7.51 -14.57 1.91
N LEU A 45 7.30 -15.87 2.08
CA LEU A 45 8.09 -16.75 2.92
C LEU A 45 8.96 -17.64 2.04
N ASP A 46 10.09 -18.09 2.56
CA ASP A 46 10.96 -19.00 1.81
C ASP A 46 10.33 -20.40 1.66
N TRP A 47 9.54 -20.83 2.65
CA TRP A 47 8.90 -22.14 2.70
C TRP A 47 7.41 -22.06 3.10
N SER A 48 6.64 -23.09 2.75
CA SER A 48 5.24 -23.24 3.17
C SER A 48 5.18 -23.91 4.54
N LEU A 49 4.74 -23.17 5.56
CA LEU A 49 4.56 -23.63 6.93
C LEU A 49 3.12 -23.36 7.36
N SER A 50 2.49 -24.22 8.16
CA SER A 50 1.19 -23.90 8.74
C SER A 50 1.34 -22.80 9.79
N PHE A 51 0.63 -21.69 9.64
CA PHE A 51 0.68 -20.58 10.60
C PHE A 51 -0.46 -20.64 11.63
N PRO A 52 -0.22 -20.23 12.88
CA PRO A 52 -1.28 -19.98 13.85
C PRO A 52 -2.15 -18.79 13.43
N LYS A 53 -3.28 -18.61 14.12
CA LYS A 53 -4.20 -17.49 13.86
C LYS A 53 -3.60 -16.13 14.20
N GLU A 54 -2.68 -16.07 15.14
CA GLU A 54 -2.05 -14.86 15.63
C GLU A 54 -0.52 -14.97 15.54
N ALA A 55 0.11 -13.88 15.14
CA ALA A 55 1.56 -13.76 15.00
C ALA A 55 1.96 -12.29 15.20
N THR A 56 3.26 -12.02 15.38
CA THR A 56 3.82 -10.67 15.43
C THR A 56 4.71 -10.46 14.22
N LEU A 57 4.39 -9.48 13.37
CA LEU A 57 5.28 -9.03 12.31
C LEU A 57 6.27 -8.01 12.89
N VAL A 58 7.55 -8.27 12.71
CA VAL A 58 8.66 -7.40 13.11
C VAL A 58 9.32 -6.84 11.85
N PHE A 59 9.31 -5.52 11.72
CA PHE A 59 9.97 -4.80 10.62
C PHE A 59 11.47 -4.63 10.91
N ALA A 60 12.27 -4.39 9.88
CA ALA A 60 13.73 -4.26 10.01
C ALA A 60 14.18 -3.08 10.90
N ASP A 61 13.34 -2.04 11.02
CA ASP A 61 13.54 -0.89 11.92
C ASP A 61 13.11 -1.15 13.37
N GLY A 62 12.58 -2.34 13.66
CA GLY A 62 12.13 -2.73 14.99
C GLY A 62 10.65 -2.45 15.28
N LEU A 63 9.87 -1.87 14.36
CA LEU A 63 8.43 -1.79 14.52
C LEU A 63 7.84 -3.20 14.67
N ARG A 64 6.95 -3.38 15.65
CA ARG A 64 6.27 -4.65 15.93
C ARG A 64 4.77 -4.48 15.79
N LYS A 65 4.13 -5.27 14.92
CA LYS A 65 2.68 -5.31 14.78
C LYS A 65 2.15 -6.69 15.13
N THR A 66 1.28 -6.75 16.13
CA THR A 66 0.47 -7.94 16.38
C THR A 66 -0.51 -8.11 15.21
N CYS A 67 -0.60 -9.33 14.69
CA CYS A 67 -1.25 -9.66 13.45
C CYS A 67 -2.18 -10.85 13.62
N ARG A 68 -3.30 -10.82 12.91
CA ARG A 68 -4.11 -12.01 12.61
C ARG A 68 -3.77 -12.51 11.22
N VAL A 69 -3.58 -13.82 11.08
CA VAL A 69 -3.42 -14.45 9.76
C VAL A 69 -4.77 -14.43 9.05
N ALA A 70 -4.86 -13.63 7.99
CA ALA A 70 -6.08 -13.44 7.21
C ALA A 70 -6.24 -14.52 6.14
N TRP A 71 -5.13 -14.92 5.50
CA TRP A 71 -5.11 -15.99 4.51
C TRP A 71 -3.69 -16.51 4.31
N GLN A 72 -3.59 -17.74 3.79
CA GLN A 72 -2.33 -18.33 3.38
C GLN A 72 -2.49 -19.06 2.05
N LYS A 73 -1.55 -18.84 1.13
CA LYS A 73 -1.52 -19.54 -0.17
C LYS A 73 -0.08 -19.76 -0.63
N ARG A 74 0.33 -21.02 -0.74
CA ARG A 74 1.72 -21.42 -1.08
C ARG A 74 2.73 -20.75 -0.13
N ARG A 75 3.58 -19.86 -0.66
CA ARG A 75 4.61 -19.11 0.05
C ARG A 75 4.16 -17.69 0.43
N LEU A 76 2.87 -17.37 0.24
CA LEU A 76 2.32 -16.07 0.57
C LEU A 76 1.44 -16.16 1.82
N LEU A 77 1.64 -15.22 2.73
CA LEU A 77 0.88 -15.06 3.95
C LEU A 77 0.29 -13.65 4.00
N GLY A 78 -1.02 -13.54 4.05
CA GLY A 78 -1.70 -12.27 4.31
C GLY A 78 -1.97 -12.10 5.79
N VAL A 79 -1.51 -10.99 6.37
CA VAL A 79 -1.75 -10.63 7.76
C VAL A 79 -2.56 -9.34 7.86
N ALA A 80 -3.46 -9.26 8.83
CA ALA A 80 -4.19 -8.05 9.21
C ALA A 80 -3.71 -7.61 10.60
N PHE A 81 -3.46 -6.31 10.79
CA PHE A 81 -3.04 -5.79 12.09
C PHE A 81 -4.19 -5.92 13.11
N ALA A 82 -3.85 -6.40 14.31
CA ALA A 82 -4.82 -6.74 15.33
C ALA A 82 -5.53 -5.50 15.89
N ASP A 83 -4.81 -4.38 15.98
CA ASP A 83 -5.25 -3.06 16.42
C ASP A 83 -5.95 -2.24 15.32
N GLY A 84 -6.08 -2.79 14.10
CA GLY A 84 -6.79 -2.16 12.99
C GLY A 84 -5.86 -1.32 12.12
N VAL A 85 -6.02 0.01 12.15
CA VAL A 85 -5.26 0.93 11.31
C VAL A 85 -4.01 1.39 12.05
N ALA A 86 -2.84 1.15 11.47
CA ALA A 86 -1.56 1.64 11.96
C ALA A 86 -1.54 3.18 12.01
N SER A 87 -0.88 3.76 13.01
CA SER A 87 -0.75 5.22 13.12
C SER A 87 0.06 5.79 11.94
N ALA A 88 0.04 7.11 11.74
CA ALA A 88 0.87 7.74 10.71
C ALA A 88 2.37 7.47 10.94
N ASP A 89 2.83 7.54 12.19
CA ASP A 89 4.22 7.26 12.56
C ASP A 89 4.58 5.79 12.31
N GLU A 90 3.67 4.86 12.62
CA GLU A 90 3.87 3.44 12.31
C GLU A 90 3.90 3.20 10.80
N GLN A 91 2.99 3.80 10.03
CA GLN A 91 2.98 3.69 8.56
C GLN A 91 4.25 4.26 7.94
N ALA A 92 4.82 5.32 8.53
CA ALA A 92 6.13 5.90 8.18
C ALA A 92 7.33 5.02 8.56
N LEU A 93 7.17 4.06 9.46
CA LEU A 93 8.16 3.02 9.69
C LEU A 93 7.93 1.83 8.76
N MET A 94 6.69 1.54 8.35
CA MET A 94 6.38 0.43 7.43
C MET A 94 6.90 0.64 6.00
N MET A 95 7.20 1.88 5.62
CA MET A 95 7.82 2.27 4.35
C MET A 95 8.88 3.34 4.61
N THR A 96 9.95 3.38 3.83
CA THR A 96 10.89 4.51 3.96
C THR A 96 10.24 5.81 3.46
N GLU A 97 10.68 6.97 3.96
CA GLU A 97 10.20 8.26 3.44
C GLU A 97 10.46 8.39 1.92
N GLU A 98 11.54 7.80 1.42
CA GLU A 98 11.85 7.73 -0.01
C GLU A 98 10.81 6.89 -0.79
N GLU A 99 10.45 5.70 -0.26
CA GLU A 99 9.40 4.84 -0.84
C GLU A 99 8.04 5.54 -0.81
N GLN A 100 7.72 6.25 0.29
CA GLN A 100 6.49 7.02 0.40
C GLN A 100 6.46 8.21 -0.55
N ALA A 101 7.57 8.95 -0.66
CA ALA A 101 7.69 10.09 -1.57
C ALA A 101 7.54 9.66 -3.03
N LEU A 102 8.20 8.57 -3.44
CA LEU A 102 8.05 8.01 -4.78
C LEU A 102 6.60 7.62 -5.07
N HIS A 103 5.91 7.03 -4.10
CA HIS A 103 4.52 6.66 -4.24
C HIS A 103 3.59 7.89 -4.36
N ARG A 104 3.79 8.91 -3.52
CA ARG A 104 3.02 10.18 -3.62
C ARG A 104 3.25 10.85 -4.98
N GLN A 105 4.50 10.88 -5.45
CA GLN A 105 4.86 11.41 -6.77
C GLN A 105 4.17 10.64 -7.90
N HIS A 106 4.15 9.31 -7.81
CA HIS A 106 3.47 8.49 -8.80
C HIS A 106 1.97 8.78 -8.87
N ILE A 107 1.27 8.76 -7.73
CA ILE A 107 -0.18 9.08 -7.68
C ILE A 107 -0.42 10.50 -8.19
N GLY A 108 0.37 11.47 -7.71
CA GLY A 108 0.27 12.86 -8.13
C GLY A 108 0.41 13.04 -9.64
N ALA A 109 1.38 12.35 -10.25
CA ALA A 109 1.58 12.36 -11.69
C ALA A 109 0.40 11.73 -12.47
N GLN A 110 -0.19 10.64 -11.96
CA GLN A 110 -1.38 10.04 -12.58
C GLN A 110 -2.59 10.98 -12.52
N VAL A 111 -2.83 11.62 -11.35
CA VAL A 111 -3.90 12.61 -11.19
C VAL A 111 -3.69 13.79 -12.13
N LYS A 112 -2.46 14.31 -12.21
CA LYS A 112 -2.08 15.39 -13.13
C LYS A 112 -2.35 15.02 -14.58
N GLY A 113 -1.87 13.86 -15.03
CA GLY A 113 -2.08 13.38 -16.39
C GLY A 113 -3.55 13.21 -16.74
N ALA A 114 -4.34 12.61 -15.85
CA ALA A 114 -5.78 12.44 -16.04
C ALA A 114 -6.53 13.79 -16.04
N ARG A 115 -6.12 14.74 -15.19
CA ARG A 115 -6.62 16.12 -15.17
C ARG A 115 -6.36 16.84 -16.49
N GLU A 116 -5.13 16.78 -16.98
CA GLU A 116 -4.73 17.44 -18.22
C GLU A 116 -5.40 16.81 -19.44
N ALA A 117 -5.58 15.49 -19.47
CA ALA A 117 -6.35 14.80 -20.50
C ALA A 117 -7.82 15.24 -20.58
N ARG A 118 -8.37 15.78 -19.48
CA ARG A 118 -9.70 16.41 -19.42
C ARG A 118 -9.72 17.90 -19.73
N GLY A 119 -8.56 18.51 -19.92
CA GLY A 119 -8.44 19.94 -20.16
C GLY A 119 -8.75 20.80 -18.93
N TYR A 120 -8.72 20.22 -17.72
CA TYR A 120 -8.93 20.97 -16.49
C TYR A 120 -7.65 21.63 -16.01
N THR A 121 -7.76 22.87 -15.52
CA THR A 121 -6.71 23.51 -14.72
C THR A 121 -6.75 23.01 -13.28
N GLU A 122 -5.65 23.17 -12.53
CA GLU A 122 -5.60 22.87 -11.09
C GLU A 122 -6.73 23.58 -10.32
N ALA A 123 -7.02 24.84 -10.66
CA ALA A 123 -8.09 25.60 -10.04
C ALA A 123 -9.50 25.06 -10.37
N GLN A 124 -9.72 24.59 -11.60
CA GLN A 124 -11.01 24.03 -12.01
C GLN A 124 -11.30 22.72 -11.28
N ILE A 125 -10.33 21.80 -11.24
CA ILE A 125 -10.52 20.53 -10.53
C ILE A 125 -10.66 20.77 -9.02
N ALA A 126 -9.89 21.71 -8.44
CA ALA A 126 -9.96 22.04 -7.03
C ALA A 126 -11.38 22.48 -6.63
N ASN A 127 -11.98 23.37 -7.42
CA ASN A 127 -13.35 23.82 -7.21
C ASN A 127 -14.38 22.70 -7.33
N LEU A 128 -14.21 21.78 -8.29
CA LEU A 128 -15.13 20.66 -8.50
C LEU A 128 -15.04 19.61 -7.39
N VAL A 129 -13.83 19.37 -6.89
CA VAL A 129 -13.57 18.38 -5.83
C VAL A 129 -13.83 18.95 -4.43
N GLY A 130 -13.83 20.28 -4.27
CA GLY A 130 -14.06 20.97 -2.99
C GLY A 130 -12.78 21.15 -2.16
N VAL A 131 -11.64 21.35 -2.80
CA VAL A 131 -10.32 21.56 -2.18
C VAL A 131 -9.68 22.85 -2.68
N SER A 132 -8.53 23.25 -2.12
CA SER A 132 -7.79 24.43 -2.62
C SER A 132 -6.95 24.09 -3.87
N PRO A 133 -6.70 25.06 -4.76
CA PRO A 133 -5.75 24.87 -5.87
C PRO A 133 -4.35 24.47 -5.37
N GLU A 134 -3.92 25.03 -4.24
CA GLU A 134 -2.66 24.67 -3.57
C GLU A 134 -2.61 23.19 -3.18
N PHE A 135 -3.71 22.63 -2.67
CA PHE A 135 -3.80 21.21 -2.35
C PHE A 135 -3.57 20.36 -3.60
N VAL A 136 -4.21 20.72 -4.71
CA VAL A 136 -4.05 20.00 -5.99
C VAL A 136 -2.61 20.09 -6.47
N SER A 137 -2.01 21.28 -6.48
CA SER A 137 -0.62 21.47 -6.94
C SER A 137 0.36 20.63 -6.11
N ARG A 138 0.30 20.72 -4.78
CA ARG A 138 1.19 19.97 -3.88
C ARG A 138 0.97 18.46 -3.98
N ALA A 139 -0.27 18.04 -4.15
CA ALA A 139 -0.61 16.63 -4.35
C ALA A 139 -0.07 16.10 -5.68
N GLU A 140 -0.27 16.83 -6.78
CA GLU A 140 0.24 16.47 -8.11
C GLU A 140 1.76 16.41 -8.18
N ASN A 141 2.44 17.23 -7.36
CA ASN A 141 3.90 17.20 -7.20
C ASN A 141 4.39 16.15 -6.18
N GLY A 142 3.50 15.40 -5.54
CA GLY A 142 3.83 14.35 -4.56
C GLY A 142 4.31 14.85 -3.19
N GLU A 143 4.13 16.14 -2.90
CA GLU A 143 4.53 16.75 -1.63
C GLU A 143 3.60 16.37 -0.48
N ILE A 144 2.33 16.09 -0.78
CA ILE A 144 1.31 15.66 0.18
C ILE A 144 0.57 14.43 -0.33
N SER A 145 0.11 13.59 0.58
CA SER A 145 -0.76 12.47 0.25
C SER A 145 -2.19 12.95 -0.04
N ILE A 146 -2.82 12.38 -1.06
CA ILE A 146 -4.25 12.58 -1.32
C ILE A 146 -5.04 11.59 -0.45
N PRO A 147 -5.93 12.04 0.45
CA PRO A 147 -6.80 11.13 1.19
C PRO A 147 -7.66 10.29 0.26
N LEU A 148 -7.90 9.02 0.59
CA LEU A 148 -8.60 8.07 -0.30
C LEU A 148 -9.96 8.58 -0.80
N HIS A 149 -10.74 9.26 0.06
CA HIS A 149 -12.03 9.83 -0.34
C HIS A 149 -11.88 10.94 -1.38
N GLN A 150 -10.84 11.78 -1.28
CA GLN A 150 -10.55 12.79 -2.29
C GLN A 150 -10.03 12.17 -3.58
N LEU A 151 -9.16 11.16 -3.48
CA LEU A 151 -8.65 10.45 -4.65
C LEU A 151 -9.77 9.74 -5.42
N THR A 152 -10.75 9.19 -4.71
CA THR A 152 -11.95 8.58 -5.30
C THR A 152 -12.80 9.64 -6.02
N HIS A 153 -13.05 10.78 -5.37
CA HIS A 153 -13.81 11.87 -5.99
C HIS A 153 -13.10 12.44 -7.23
N MET A 154 -11.77 12.54 -7.19
CA MET A 154 -10.96 12.91 -8.35
C MET A 154 -11.07 11.87 -9.47
N ALA A 155 -10.99 10.57 -9.17
CA ALA A 155 -11.12 9.50 -10.16
C ALA A 155 -12.48 9.57 -10.89
N ASP A 156 -13.57 9.73 -10.13
CA ASP A 156 -14.92 9.88 -10.67
C ASP A 156 -15.03 11.10 -11.59
N LEU A 157 -14.55 12.26 -11.14
CA LEU A 157 -14.59 13.49 -11.94
C LEU A 157 -13.75 13.37 -13.23
N LEU A 158 -12.61 12.70 -13.12
CA LEU A 158 -11.68 12.46 -14.22
C LEU A 158 -12.06 11.23 -15.07
N LEU A 159 -13.23 10.61 -14.83
CA LEU A 159 -13.71 9.30 -15.36
C LEU A 159 -12.56 8.36 -15.69
N VAL A 160 -11.74 8.08 -14.69
CA VAL A 160 -10.71 7.03 -14.69
C VAL A 160 -10.98 6.08 -13.54
N ASP A 161 -10.54 4.83 -13.67
CA ASP A 161 -10.62 3.90 -12.56
C ASP A 161 -9.65 4.30 -11.46
N LEU A 162 -10.08 4.22 -10.19
CA LEU A 162 -9.21 4.50 -9.04
C LEU A 162 -7.93 3.65 -9.08
N ASP A 163 -8.03 2.41 -9.54
CA ASP A 163 -6.89 1.50 -9.68
C ASP A 163 -5.84 2.05 -10.65
N SER A 164 -6.23 2.79 -11.70
CA SER A 164 -5.26 3.40 -12.63
C SER A 164 -4.48 4.56 -12.02
N LEU A 165 -5.04 5.25 -11.03
CA LEU A 165 -4.35 6.33 -10.30
C LEU A 165 -3.35 5.77 -9.27
N VAL A 166 -3.63 4.58 -8.74
CA VAL A 166 -2.88 3.97 -7.63
C VAL A 166 -1.88 2.92 -8.11
N ALA A 167 -2.19 2.21 -9.20
CA ALA A 167 -1.29 1.22 -9.77
C ALA A 167 0.02 1.89 -10.13
N GLY A 168 1.15 1.38 -9.62
CA GLY A 168 2.49 1.76 -10.08
C GLY A 168 2.61 1.60 -11.59
N PRO A 169 3.68 2.11 -12.24
CA PRO A 169 3.94 1.75 -13.64
C PRO A 169 3.80 0.24 -13.71
N ALA A 170 2.87 -0.24 -14.55
CA ALA A 170 2.59 -1.67 -14.66
C ALA A 170 3.96 -2.33 -14.66
N SER A 171 4.25 -3.15 -13.65
CA SER A 171 5.42 -4.01 -13.72
C SER A 171 5.20 -4.72 -15.04
N SER A 172 5.93 -4.31 -16.07
CA SER A 172 5.85 -4.98 -17.35
C SER A 172 6.18 -6.40 -16.98
N ASP A 173 5.17 -7.26 -17.05
CA ASP A 173 5.37 -8.69 -17.00
C ASP A 173 6.49 -8.90 -18.00
N VAL A 174 7.66 -9.30 -17.49
CA VAL A 174 8.72 -9.83 -18.32
C VAL A 174 8.19 -11.19 -18.75
N GLU A 175 7.21 -11.16 -19.65
CA GLU A 175 6.95 -12.22 -20.59
C GLU A 175 8.04 -12.06 -21.65
N LEU A 176 8.99 -13.00 -21.63
CA LEU A 176 10.02 -13.39 -22.62
C LEU A 176 11.10 -14.13 -21.80
N MET A 177 11.42 -15.41 -22.01
CA MET A 177 11.31 -16.23 -23.20
C MET A 177 11.10 -17.70 -22.82
N ALA A 178 10.34 -18.38 -23.66
CA ALA A 178 10.46 -19.81 -23.88
C ALA A 178 11.91 -20.18 -24.23
N ASP A 179 12.36 -21.29 -23.67
CA ASP A 179 12.98 -22.38 -24.44
C ASP A 179 12.67 -23.71 -23.72
#